data_AF-A0A1Y1Q583-F1
#
_entry.id   AF-A0A1Y1Q583-F1
#
_cell.length_a   1.000
_cell.length_b   1.000
_cell.length_c   1.000
_cell.angle_alpha   90.00
_cell.angle_beta   90.00
_cell.angle_gamma   90.00
#
_symmetry.space_group_name_H-M   'P 1'
#
loop_
_entity.id
_entity.type
_entity.pdbx_description
1 polymer ?
#
loop_
_entity_poly.entity_id
_entity_poly.type
_entity_poly.pdbx_seq_one_letter_code
_entity_poly.pdbx_strand_id
1 'polypeptide(L)'
;MDISILNPTQWGLIFTLTSMDTMTPLYEAMGLQLKEKPKFLELLRYRIIENRKFYEANPKVIPPFANRMMQTLESHLGKMEARNFYNWATGVFIQVHADQPQWSAWEMLFHAWSYNIQRQSMLELPIEKRDRLFSEYRRCLDLQQVMQQIAELKSRPLSLWDMEMYSIHQFNNEDEISDPFNTITHTIEINHFQLLWEQWLPQLSSTEKVSLWQEGQRLVVEREVWMPEPLKHPDSLRRLVC
;
A
#
# COMPACT_ATOMS: atom_id res chain seq x y z
N MET A 1 -5.38 -3.42 -18.70
CA MET A 1 -5.30 -3.39 -17.22
C MET A 1 -6.66 -3.82 -16.72
N ASP A 2 -6.72 -4.87 -15.89
CA ASP A 2 -7.99 -5.39 -15.38
C ASP A 2 -8.38 -4.62 -14.12
N ILE A 3 -9.30 -3.66 -14.25
CA ILE A 3 -9.72 -2.85 -13.11
C ILE A 3 -10.57 -3.64 -12.10
N SER A 4 -11.08 -4.82 -12.47
CA SER A 4 -11.97 -5.62 -11.62
C SER A 4 -11.27 -6.30 -10.45
N ILE A 5 -9.93 -6.27 -10.44
CA ILE A 5 -9.09 -6.76 -9.34
C ILE A 5 -9.38 -6.01 -8.04
N LEU A 6 -9.70 -4.72 -8.12
CA LEU A 6 -10.11 -3.93 -6.95
C LEU A 6 -11.59 -3.59 -7.06
N ASN A 7 -12.26 -3.55 -5.92
CA ASN A 7 -13.65 -3.12 -5.88
C ASN A 7 -13.78 -1.61 -6.18
N PRO A 8 -14.95 -1.12 -6.63
CA PRO A 8 -15.12 0.30 -6.97
C PRO A 8 -14.81 1.26 -5.82
N THR A 9 -15.07 0.86 -4.57
CA THR A 9 -14.81 1.69 -3.38
C THR A 9 -13.32 1.87 -3.13
N GLN A 10 -12.52 0.81 -3.28
CA GLN A 10 -11.06 0.87 -3.18
C GLN A 10 -10.47 1.79 -4.24
N TRP A 11 -10.91 1.67 -5.50
CA TRP A 11 -10.50 2.61 -6.55
C TRP A 11 -10.86 4.05 -6.19
N GLY A 12 -12.08 4.28 -5.69
CA GLY A 12 -12.51 5.60 -5.22
C GLY A 12 -11.57 6.16 -4.16
N LEU A 13 -11.26 5.38 -3.12
CA LEU A 13 -10.34 5.78 -2.06
C LEU A 13 -8.94 6.11 -2.60
N ILE A 14 -8.39 5.23 -3.45
CA ILE A 14 -7.08 5.44 -4.08
C ILE A 14 -7.05 6.78 -4.83
N PHE A 15 -8.02 7.03 -5.69
CA PHE A 15 -8.07 8.28 -6.48
C PHE A 15 -8.29 9.50 -5.58
N THR A 16 -9.11 9.40 -4.54
CA THR A 16 -9.30 10.48 -3.57
C THR A 16 -8.00 10.80 -2.86
N LEU A 17 -7.37 9.83 -2.19
CA LEU A 17 -6.13 10.04 -1.44
C LEU A 17 -5.01 10.57 -2.33
N THR A 18 -4.87 9.99 -3.52
CA THR A 18 -3.86 10.45 -4.48
C THR A 18 -4.23 11.75 -5.18
N SER A 19 -5.43 12.30 -5.02
CA SER A 19 -5.75 13.64 -5.55
C SER A 19 -5.43 14.77 -4.57
N MET A 20 -5.17 14.45 -3.30
CA MET A 20 -5.01 15.43 -2.21
C MET A 20 -3.62 16.09 -2.23
N ASP A 21 -3.58 17.40 -1.99
CA ASP A 21 -2.34 18.17 -1.90
C ASP A 21 -1.49 17.66 -0.73
N THR A 22 -2.12 17.42 0.42
CA THR A 22 -1.42 16.93 1.61
C THR A 22 -0.78 15.55 1.46
N MET A 23 -1.21 14.73 0.49
CA MET A 23 -0.66 13.38 0.27
C MET A 23 0.49 13.37 -0.75
N THR A 24 0.59 14.39 -1.58
CA THR A 24 1.60 14.49 -2.64
C THR A 24 3.05 14.37 -2.13
N PRO A 25 3.42 14.99 -0.98
CA PRO A 25 4.77 14.84 -0.43
C PRO A 25 5.14 13.42 0.02
N LEU A 26 4.17 12.51 0.15
CA LEU A 26 4.36 11.14 0.64
C LEU A 26 4.42 10.09 -0.49
N TYR A 27 4.23 10.49 -1.75
CA TYR A 27 4.17 9.55 -2.88
C TYR A 27 5.40 8.64 -2.99
N GLU A 28 6.59 9.19 -2.83
CA GLU A 28 7.83 8.43 -2.95
C GLU A 28 7.96 7.39 -1.83
N ALA A 29 7.61 7.76 -0.59
CA ALA A 29 7.58 6.83 0.54
C ALA A 29 6.54 5.70 0.32
N MET A 30 5.41 6.01 -0.30
CA MET A 30 4.40 5.01 -0.70
C MET A 30 4.86 4.12 -1.86
N GLY A 31 5.99 4.40 -2.50
CA GLY A 31 6.43 3.71 -3.70
C GLY A 31 5.67 4.12 -4.96
N LEU A 32 4.90 5.20 -4.92
CA LEU A 32 4.20 5.78 -6.06
C LEU A 32 5.15 6.71 -6.84
N GLN A 33 5.80 6.15 -7.86
CA GLN A 33 6.75 6.89 -8.69
C GLN A 33 6.05 7.53 -9.89
N LEU A 34 5.85 8.84 -9.83
CA LEU A 34 5.21 9.63 -10.89
C LEU A 34 6.18 10.69 -11.41
N LYS A 35 6.40 10.71 -12.73
CA LYS A 35 7.26 11.72 -13.39
C LYS A 35 6.62 13.10 -13.43
N GLU A 36 5.35 13.17 -13.82
CA GLU A 36 4.59 14.43 -13.96
C GLU A 36 3.53 14.59 -12.86
N LYS A 37 3.96 14.65 -11.58
CA LYS A 37 3.06 14.76 -10.41
C LYS A 37 1.97 15.84 -10.56
N PRO A 38 2.28 17.10 -10.99
CA PRO A 38 1.27 18.14 -11.11
C PRO A 38 0.16 17.81 -12.14
N LYS A 39 0.55 17.25 -13.29
CA LYS A 39 -0.40 16.86 -14.34
C LYS A 39 -1.22 15.65 -13.93
N PHE A 40 -0.61 14.69 -13.23
CA PHE A 40 -1.35 13.56 -12.64
C PHE A 40 -2.45 14.04 -11.69
N LEU A 41 -2.13 14.98 -10.78
CA LEU A 41 -3.10 15.60 -9.88
C LEU A 41 -4.22 16.32 -10.65
N GLU A 42 -3.86 17.13 -11.64
CA GLU A 42 -4.83 17.84 -12.49
C GLU A 42 -5.83 16.87 -13.14
N LEU A 43 -5.33 15.78 -13.73
CA LEU A 43 -6.17 14.77 -14.39
C LEU A 43 -7.08 14.04 -13.39
N LEU A 44 -6.58 13.68 -12.21
CA LEU A 44 -7.39 13.08 -11.15
C LEU A 44 -8.53 14.00 -10.74
N ARG A 45 -8.22 15.25 -10.40
CA ARG A 45 -9.20 16.25 -9.95
C ARG A 45 -10.26 16.52 -11.01
N TYR A 46 -9.83 16.71 -12.25
CA TYR A 46 -10.74 16.91 -13.39
C TYR A 46 -11.73 15.76 -13.50
N ARG A 47 -11.24 14.51 -13.47
CA ARG A 47 -12.09 13.32 -13.61
C ARG A 47 -12.98 13.09 -12.38
N ILE A 48 -12.52 13.37 -11.17
CA ILE A 48 -13.36 13.30 -9.96
C ILE A 48 -14.56 14.27 -10.10
N ILE A 49 -14.30 15.52 -10.48
CA ILE A 49 -15.34 16.54 -10.70
C ILE A 49 -16.31 16.12 -11.81
N GLU A 50 -15.80 15.65 -12.95
CA GLU A 50 -16.62 15.21 -14.08
C GLU A 50 -17.49 14.00 -13.69
N ASN A 51 -16.92 13.04 -12.97
CA ASN A 51 -17.62 11.85 -12.50
C ASN A 51 -18.76 12.20 -11.54
N ARG A 52 -18.52 13.16 -10.64
CA ARG A 52 -19.54 13.70 -9.73
C ARG A 52 -20.68 14.34 -10.50
N LYS A 53 -20.39 15.24 -11.45
CA LYS A 53 -21.42 15.89 -12.31
C LYS A 53 -22.25 14.86 -13.07
N PHE A 54 -21.60 13.81 -13.59
CA PHE A 54 -22.30 12.72 -14.28
C PHE A 54 -23.26 11.97 -13.34
N TYR A 55 -22.81 11.64 -12.13
CA TYR A 55 -23.62 10.94 -11.14
C TYR A 55 -24.78 11.80 -10.63
N GLU A 56 -24.56 13.09 -10.36
CA GLU A 56 -25.60 14.04 -9.97
C GLU A 56 -26.69 14.17 -11.05
N ALA A 57 -26.31 14.16 -12.33
CA ALA A 57 -27.25 14.17 -13.44
C ALA A 57 -27.97 12.82 -13.63
N ASN A 58 -27.35 11.70 -13.26
CA ASN A 58 -27.88 10.34 -13.45
C ASN A 58 -27.60 9.40 -12.26
N PRO A 59 -28.25 9.58 -11.09
CA PRO A 59 -27.88 8.85 -9.86
C PRO A 59 -28.06 7.33 -9.93
N LYS A 60 -28.86 6.85 -10.90
CA LYS A 60 -29.11 5.42 -11.13
C LYS A 60 -27.98 4.71 -11.88
N VAL A 61 -27.03 5.46 -12.46
CA VAL A 61 -25.95 4.91 -13.27
C VAL A 61 -24.63 5.13 -12.54
N ILE A 62 -23.97 4.05 -12.14
CA ILE A 62 -22.62 4.11 -11.58
C ILE A 62 -21.64 4.21 -12.77
N PRO A 63 -20.99 5.37 -13.00
CA PRO A 63 -20.02 5.49 -14.07
C PRO A 63 -18.84 4.54 -13.86
N PRO A 64 -18.25 3.98 -14.93
CA PRO A 64 -17.06 3.13 -14.86
C PRO A 64 -15.81 3.99 -14.61
N PHE A 65 -15.75 4.66 -13.45
CA PHE A 65 -14.79 5.70 -13.12
C PHE A 65 -13.34 5.24 -13.24
N ALA A 66 -13.00 4.09 -12.65
CA ALA A 66 -11.66 3.53 -12.71
C ALA A 66 -11.19 3.28 -14.15
N ASN A 67 -12.04 2.69 -15.00
CA ASN A 67 -11.70 2.46 -16.42
C ASN A 67 -11.41 3.76 -17.15
N ARG A 68 -12.28 4.77 -16.98
CA ARG A 68 -12.10 6.08 -17.61
C ARG A 68 -10.85 6.78 -17.10
N MET A 69 -10.55 6.66 -15.81
CA MET A 69 -9.35 7.21 -15.22
C MET A 69 -8.10 6.56 -15.81
N MET A 70 -8.03 5.23 -15.85
CA MET A 70 -6.87 4.53 -16.41
C MET A 70 -6.64 4.87 -17.88
N GLN A 71 -7.70 4.99 -18.68
CA GLN A 71 -7.63 5.47 -20.07
C GLN A 71 -7.14 6.92 -20.17
N THR A 72 -7.52 7.77 -19.21
CA THR A 72 -7.07 9.16 -19.15
C THR A 72 -5.58 9.24 -18.83
N LEU A 73 -5.12 8.48 -17.84
CA LEU A 73 -3.71 8.40 -17.50
C LEU A 73 -2.89 7.87 -18.69
N GLU A 74 -3.35 6.80 -19.36
CA GLU A 74 -2.65 6.24 -20.52
C GLU A 74 -2.54 7.23 -21.68
N SER A 75 -3.62 7.98 -21.97
CA SER A 75 -3.64 8.96 -23.07
C SER A 75 -2.82 10.22 -22.78
N HIS A 76 -2.73 10.66 -21.53
CA HIS A 76 -2.10 11.95 -21.18
C HIS A 76 -0.70 11.82 -20.58
N LEU A 77 -0.41 10.73 -19.86
CA LEU A 77 0.89 10.48 -19.21
C LEU A 77 1.68 9.35 -19.88
N GLY A 78 1.02 8.56 -20.74
CA GLY A 78 1.62 7.43 -21.42
C GLY A 78 1.28 6.09 -20.76
N LYS A 79 1.38 5.04 -21.57
CA LYS A 79 1.02 3.66 -21.19
C LYS A 79 1.85 3.10 -20.03
N MET A 80 3.13 3.49 -19.95
CA MET A 80 4.03 3.01 -18.90
C MET A 80 3.66 3.61 -17.55
N GLU A 81 3.46 4.91 -17.47
CA GLU A 81 3.06 5.64 -16.26
C GLU A 81 1.69 5.15 -15.75
N ALA A 82 0.72 4.95 -16.66
CA ALA A 82 -0.57 4.37 -16.30
C ALA A 82 -0.43 2.94 -15.76
N ARG A 83 0.45 2.12 -16.35
CA ARG A 83 0.74 0.76 -15.88
C ARG A 83 1.40 0.77 -14.51
N ASN A 84 2.34 1.68 -14.26
CA ASN A 84 3.03 1.80 -12.98
C ASN A 84 2.06 2.22 -11.88
N PHE A 85 1.19 3.19 -12.15
CA PHE A 85 0.12 3.57 -11.23
C PHE A 85 -0.82 2.38 -10.94
N TYR A 86 -1.22 1.63 -11.98
CA TYR A 86 -2.03 0.43 -11.81
C TYR A 86 -1.33 -0.63 -10.94
N ASN A 87 -0.07 -0.94 -11.24
CA ASN A 87 0.72 -1.92 -10.47
C ASN A 87 0.87 -1.50 -9.00
N TRP A 88 1.12 -0.22 -8.74
CA TRP A 88 1.16 0.33 -7.39
C TRP A 88 -0.19 0.19 -6.68
N ALA A 89 -1.28 0.61 -7.35
CA ALA A 89 -2.63 0.53 -6.80
C ALA A 89 -3.05 -0.92 -6.47
N THR A 90 -2.70 -1.89 -7.32
CA THR A 90 -3.10 -3.30 -7.13
C THR A 90 -2.09 -4.13 -6.37
N GLY A 91 -0.88 -3.63 -6.11
CA GLY A 91 0.22 -4.41 -5.55
C GLY A 91 0.86 -3.83 -4.29
N VAL A 92 0.67 -2.55 -4.01
CA VAL A 92 1.32 -1.83 -2.89
C VAL A 92 0.30 -1.15 -2.00
N PHE A 93 -0.69 -0.47 -2.59
CA PHE A 93 -1.74 0.19 -1.82
C PHE A 93 -2.51 -0.81 -0.95
N ILE A 94 -2.68 -0.46 0.32
CA ILE A 94 -3.41 -1.25 1.31
C ILE A 94 -4.16 -0.29 2.25
N GLN A 95 -5.44 -0.54 2.46
CA GLN A 95 -6.22 0.10 3.52
C GLN A 95 -6.34 -0.86 4.71
N VAL A 96 -6.67 -2.12 4.42
CA VAL A 96 -6.84 -3.19 5.40
C VAL A 96 -6.13 -4.45 4.94
N HIS A 97 -5.86 -5.35 5.89
CA HIS A 97 -5.25 -6.66 5.63
C HIS A 97 -5.89 -7.40 4.45
N ALA A 98 -7.22 -7.34 4.31
CA ALA A 98 -7.96 -8.04 3.28
C ALA A 98 -7.66 -7.57 1.83
N ASP A 99 -7.06 -6.39 1.65
CA ASP A 99 -6.72 -5.87 0.31
C ASP A 99 -5.47 -6.56 -0.25
N GLN A 100 -4.51 -6.92 0.62
CA GLN A 100 -3.23 -7.55 0.27
C GLN A 100 -2.86 -8.65 1.30
N PRO A 101 -3.70 -9.70 1.46
CA PRO A 101 -3.60 -10.61 2.60
C PRO A 101 -2.26 -11.33 2.68
N GLN A 102 -1.68 -11.68 1.52
CA GLN A 102 -0.38 -12.36 1.46
C GLN A 102 0.77 -11.45 1.91
N TRP A 103 0.83 -10.21 1.41
CA TRP A 103 1.88 -9.26 1.80
C TRP A 103 1.73 -8.83 3.26
N SER A 104 0.51 -8.50 3.67
CA SER A 104 0.22 -8.10 5.04
C SER A 104 0.48 -9.23 6.03
N ALA A 105 0.12 -10.49 5.73
CA ALA A 105 0.46 -11.61 6.61
C ALA A 105 1.96 -11.76 6.78
N TRP A 106 2.73 -11.72 5.69
CA TRP A 106 4.19 -11.82 5.76
C TRP A 106 4.82 -10.67 6.56
N GLU A 107 4.32 -9.45 6.40
CA GLU A 107 4.75 -8.29 7.20
C GLU A 107 4.46 -8.53 8.70
N MET A 108 3.22 -8.92 9.05
CA MET A 108 2.82 -9.21 10.44
C MET A 108 3.66 -10.31 11.09
N LEU A 109 4.04 -11.34 10.32
CA LEU A 109 4.92 -12.41 10.77
C LEU A 109 6.34 -11.91 11.05
N PHE A 110 6.90 -11.10 10.15
CA PHE A 110 8.21 -10.48 10.35
C PHE A 110 8.20 -9.54 11.56
N HIS A 111 7.12 -8.79 11.74
CA HIS A 111 6.93 -7.97 12.93
C HIS A 111 6.99 -8.85 14.19
N ALA A 112 6.21 -9.93 14.22
CA ALA A 112 6.15 -10.88 15.33
C ALA A 112 7.51 -11.52 15.65
N TRP A 113 8.28 -11.88 14.63
CA TRP A 113 9.62 -12.43 14.81
C TRP A 113 10.60 -11.36 15.28
N SER A 114 10.59 -10.17 14.69
CA SER A 114 11.60 -9.13 14.93
C SER A 114 11.70 -8.66 16.39
N TYR A 115 10.62 -8.81 17.17
CA TYR A 115 10.54 -8.42 18.58
C TYR A 115 10.47 -9.61 19.56
N ASN A 116 10.59 -10.85 19.08
CA ASN A 116 10.55 -12.03 19.94
C ASN A 116 11.70 -13.00 19.65
N ILE A 117 12.75 -12.93 20.48
CA ILE A 117 13.96 -13.76 20.35
C ILE A 117 13.65 -15.27 20.37
N GLN A 118 12.67 -15.70 21.17
CA GLN A 118 12.29 -17.12 21.22
C GLN A 118 11.70 -17.57 19.86
N ARG A 119 10.85 -16.75 19.25
CA ARG A 119 10.32 -17.06 17.91
C ARG A 119 11.40 -16.97 16.83
N GLN A 120 12.36 -16.06 16.95
CA GLN A 120 13.51 -16.00 16.04
C GLN A 120 14.33 -17.30 16.09
N SER A 121 14.48 -17.92 17.27
CA SER A 121 15.20 -19.19 17.38
C SER A 121 14.49 -20.39 16.74
N MET A 122 13.20 -20.27 16.42
CA MET A 122 12.45 -21.30 15.68
C MET A 122 12.76 -21.27 14.18
N LEU A 123 13.32 -20.18 13.67
CA LEU A 123 13.75 -20.09 12.29
C LEU A 123 15.07 -20.85 12.12
N GLU A 124 15.12 -21.79 11.18
CA GLU A 124 16.34 -22.54 10.83
C GLU A 124 17.30 -21.69 9.97
N LEU A 125 17.55 -20.46 10.41
CA LEU A 125 18.48 -19.52 9.80
C LEU A 125 19.77 -19.49 10.62
N PRO A 126 20.96 -19.41 9.99
CA PRO A 126 22.19 -19.07 10.68
C PRO A 126 22.02 -17.79 11.50
N ILE A 127 22.53 -17.77 12.74
CA ILE A 127 22.32 -16.68 13.70
C ILE A 127 22.70 -15.33 13.08
N GLU A 128 23.84 -15.25 12.39
CA GLU A 128 24.33 -14.02 11.77
C GLU A 128 23.39 -13.52 10.67
N LYS A 129 22.84 -14.43 9.85
CA LYS A 129 21.88 -14.07 8.81
C LYS A 129 20.56 -13.59 9.41
N ARG A 130 20.08 -14.28 10.44
CA ARG A 130 18.84 -13.97 11.14
C ARG A 130 18.90 -12.61 11.81
N ASP A 131 19.96 -12.35 12.55
CA ASP A 131 20.17 -11.09 13.28
C ASP A 131 20.29 -9.93 12.27
N ARG A 132 20.99 -10.14 11.16
CA ARG A 132 21.08 -9.18 10.07
C ARG A 132 19.72 -8.93 9.40
N LEU A 133 18.95 -9.98 9.10
CA LEU A 133 17.61 -9.87 8.51
C LEU A 133 16.68 -9.01 9.37
N PHE A 134 16.60 -9.31 10.66
CA PHE A 134 15.70 -8.57 11.55
C PHE A 134 16.22 -7.17 11.90
N SER A 135 17.53 -6.96 11.90
CA SER A 135 18.11 -5.61 12.00
C SER A 135 17.75 -4.76 10.78
N GLU A 136 17.90 -5.30 9.57
CA GLU A 136 17.52 -4.62 8.34
C GLU A 136 16.00 -4.40 8.24
N TYR A 137 15.17 -5.36 8.69
CA TYR A 137 13.71 -5.20 8.79
C TYR A 137 13.33 -4.03 9.71
N ARG A 138 13.85 -3.99 10.94
CA ARG A 138 13.57 -2.89 11.88
C ARG A 138 14.02 -1.54 11.32
N ARG A 139 15.16 -1.49 10.64
CA ARG A 139 15.64 -0.26 9.99
C ARG A 139 14.75 0.16 8.81
N CYS A 140 14.22 -0.80 8.06
CA CYS A 140 13.35 -0.52 6.91
C CYS A 140 11.96 0.00 7.35
N LEU A 141 11.49 -0.44 8.52
CA LEU A 141 10.25 0.04 9.14
C LEU A 141 10.48 1.15 10.17
N ASP A 142 11.68 1.73 10.23
CA ASP A 142 11.88 2.96 10.99
C ASP A 142 11.23 4.13 10.24
N LEU A 143 9.97 4.39 10.57
CA LEU A 143 9.17 5.43 9.96
C LEU A 143 9.30 6.77 10.68
N GLN A 144 10.28 6.98 11.57
CA GLN A 144 10.35 8.22 12.37
C GLN A 144 10.31 9.48 11.50
N GLN A 145 11.05 9.51 10.39
CA GLN A 145 11.06 10.65 9.47
C GLN A 145 9.70 10.84 8.77
N VAL A 146 9.06 9.75 8.36
CA VAL A 146 7.72 9.77 7.73
C VAL A 146 6.68 10.27 8.73
N MET A 147 6.72 9.79 9.98
CA MET A 147 5.81 10.21 11.04
C MET A 147 5.98 11.69 11.38
N GLN A 148 7.23 12.19 11.40
CA GLN A 148 7.48 13.62 11.56
C GLN A 148 6.89 14.42 10.39
N GLN A 149 7.11 13.98 9.16
CA GLN A 149 6.55 14.63 7.97
C GLN A 149 5.01 14.61 7.99
N ILE A 150 4.38 13.51 8.40
CA ILE A 150 2.92 13.41 8.58
C ILE A 150 2.44 14.38 9.66
N ALA A 151 3.11 14.47 10.80
CA ALA A 151 2.76 15.42 11.86
C ALA A 151 2.84 16.87 11.35
N GLU A 152 3.88 17.21 10.58
CA GLU A 152 4.01 18.52 9.95
C GLU A 152 2.88 18.77 8.94
N LEU A 153 2.51 17.79 8.12
CA LEU A 153 1.41 17.91 7.16
C LEU A 153 0.06 18.10 7.86
N LYS A 154 -0.22 17.32 8.92
CA LYS A 154 -1.42 17.46 9.75
C LYS A 154 -1.53 18.82 10.45
N SER A 155 -0.41 19.48 10.73
CA SER A 155 -0.38 20.82 11.35
C SER A 155 -0.70 21.97 10.40
N ARG A 156 -0.67 21.73 9.08
CA ARG A 156 -0.94 22.76 8.06
C ARG A 156 -2.44 22.90 7.84
N PRO A 157 -2.93 24.12 7.51
CA PRO A 157 -4.28 24.27 7.01
C PRO A 157 -4.50 23.44 5.74
N LEU A 158 -5.62 22.72 5.68
CA LEU A 158 -6.02 21.97 4.49
C LEU A 158 -6.24 22.91 3.30
N SER A 159 -5.88 22.47 2.09
CA SER A 159 -6.25 23.19 0.87
C SER A 159 -7.76 23.12 0.63
N LEU A 160 -8.30 23.98 -0.25
CA LEU A 160 -9.72 23.92 -0.64
C LEU A 160 -10.09 22.53 -1.19
N TRP A 161 -9.19 21.93 -1.96
CA TRP A 161 -9.39 20.60 -2.52
C TRP A 161 -9.37 19.53 -1.43
N ASP A 162 -8.40 19.59 -0.52
CA ASP A 162 -8.31 18.64 0.58
C ASP A 162 -9.56 18.71 1.48
N MET A 163 -10.04 19.92 1.79
CA MET A 163 -11.30 20.10 2.55
C MET A 163 -12.51 19.46 1.85
N GLU A 164 -12.60 19.58 0.52
CA GLU A 164 -13.67 18.91 -0.24
C GLU A 164 -13.56 17.39 -0.13
N MET A 165 -12.37 16.82 -0.27
CA MET A 165 -12.16 15.37 -0.16
C MET A 165 -12.46 14.87 1.26
N TYR A 166 -12.02 15.60 2.29
CA TYR A 166 -12.35 15.30 3.69
C TYR A 166 -13.86 15.30 3.93
N SER A 167 -14.58 16.30 3.37
CA SER A 167 -16.03 16.37 3.50
C SER A 167 -16.76 15.23 2.79
N ILE A 168 -16.30 14.81 1.60
CA ILE A 168 -16.93 13.74 0.81
C ILE A 168 -16.72 12.38 1.48
N HIS A 169 -15.50 12.11 1.94
CA HIS A 169 -15.11 10.81 2.50
C HIS A 169 -15.24 10.73 4.01
N GLN A 170 -15.67 11.81 4.66
CA GLN A 170 -15.81 11.92 6.12
C GLN A 170 -14.50 11.60 6.85
N PHE A 171 -13.38 12.04 6.29
CA PHE A 171 -12.08 11.86 6.92
C PHE A 171 -11.97 12.71 8.19
N ASN A 172 -11.31 12.17 9.21
CA ASN A 172 -11.05 12.87 10.46
C ASN A 172 -9.68 12.47 11.01
N ASN A 173 -8.79 13.44 11.18
CA ASN A 173 -7.44 13.19 11.72
C ASN A 173 -7.43 12.85 13.22
N GLU A 174 -8.56 13.03 13.92
CA GLU A 174 -8.71 12.70 15.35
C GLU A 174 -9.28 11.29 15.58
N ASP A 175 -9.79 10.64 14.54
CA ASP A 175 -10.35 9.30 14.59
C ASP A 175 -9.46 8.34 13.81
N GLU A 176 -8.86 7.37 14.52
CA GLU A 176 -7.94 6.40 13.92
C GLU A 176 -8.55 5.63 12.75
N ILE A 177 -9.87 5.42 12.72
CA ILE A 177 -10.53 4.66 11.67
C ILE A 177 -10.69 5.50 10.39
N SER A 178 -10.95 6.79 10.53
CA SER A 178 -11.23 7.70 9.41
C SER A 178 -10.07 8.65 9.09
N ASP A 179 -8.93 8.51 9.77
CA ASP A 179 -7.71 9.24 9.46
C ASP A 179 -7.06 8.71 8.17
N PRO A 180 -7.02 9.51 7.08
CA PRO A 180 -6.46 9.07 5.82
C PRO A 180 -4.95 8.77 5.92
N PHE A 181 -4.23 9.39 6.87
CA PHE A 181 -2.81 9.14 7.05
C PHE A 181 -2.51 7.74 7.59
N ASN A 182 -3.46 7.06 8.23
CA ASN A 182 -3.26 5.66 8.66
C ASN A 182 -3.18 4.72 7.46
N THR A 183 -4.05 4.92 6.46
CA THR A 183 -3.99 4.17 5.19
C THR A 183 -2.67 4.43 4.44
N ILE A 184 -2.23 5.70 4.43
CA ILE A 184 -0.95 6.08 3.81
C ILE A 184 0.23 5.42 4.54
N THR A 185 0.20 5.41 5.87
CA THR A 185 1.25 4.80 6.70
C THR A 185 1.34 3.29 6.42
N HIS A 186 0.23 2.57 6.43
CA HIS A 186 0.22 1.14 6.09
C HIS A 186 0.72 0.87 4.67
N THR A 187 0.38 1.75 3.71
CA THR A 187 0.88 1.64 2.33
C THR A 187 2.40 1.83 2.27
N ILE A 188 2.97 2.76 3.05
CA ILE A 188 4.41 2.97 3.18
C ILE A 188 5.09 1.74 3.80
N GLU A 189 4.51 1.18 4.87
CA GLU A 189 5.01 -0.03 5.54
C GLU A 189 5.08 -1.22 4.57
N ILE A 190 4.01 -1.48 3.84
CA ILE A 190 3.98 -2.55 2.83
C ILE A 190 4.99 -2.28 1.71
N ASN A 191 5.10 -1.05 1.21
CA ASN A 191 6.10 -0.71 0.20
C ASN A 191 7.53 -1.00 0.69
N HIS A 192 7.86 -0.56 1.90
CA HIS A 192 9.16 -0.77 2.55
C HIS A 192 9.43 -2.27 2.78
N PHE A 193 8.43 -3.00 3.28
CA PHE A 193 8.53 -4.44 3.46
C PHE A 193 8.77 -5.17 2.12
N GLN A 194 8.07 -4.81 1.06
CA GLN A 194 8.27 -5.39 -0.27
C GLN A 194 9.68 -5.13 -0.81
N LEU A 195 10.22 -3.92 -0.63
CA LEU A 195 11.61 -3.60 -1.01
C LEU A 195 12.62 -4.49 -0.27
N LEU A 196 12.47 -4.62 1.05
CA LEU A 196 13.31 -5.49 1.86
C LEU A 196 13.19 -6.94 1.40
N TRP A 197 11.96 -7.41 1.14
CA TRP A 197 11.68 -8.77 0.69
C TRP A 197 12.38 -9.10 -0.63
N GLU A 198 12.33 -8.20 -1.61
CA GLU A 198 13.03 -8.35 -2.89
C GLU A 198 14.55 -8.43 -2.71
N GLN A 199 15.10 -7.65 -1.78
CA GLN A 199 16.53 -7.65 -1.48
C GLN A 199 16.98 -8.93 -0.76
N TRP A 200 16.17 -9.45 0.16
CA TRP A 200 16.55 -10.57 1.03
C TRP A 200 16.23 -11.95 0.47
N LEU A 201 15.11 -12.09 -0.23
CA LEU A 201 14.67 -13.39 -0.73
C LEU A 201 15.72 -14.12 -1.60
N PRO A 202 16.51 -13.45 -2.45
CA PRO A 202 17.59 -14.10 -3.21
C PRO A 202 18.77 -14.59 -2.35
N GLN A 203 18.94 -14.08 -1.13
CA GLN A 203 20.02 -14.44 -0.22
C GLN A 203 19.70 -15.68 0.63
N LEU A 204 18.44 -16.12 0.61
CA LEU A 204 17.98 -17.32 1.28
C LEU A 204 18.14 -18.54 0.35
N SER A 205 18.71 -19.61 0.89
CA SER A 205 18.69 -20.93 0.26
C SER A 205 17.27 -21.50 0.22
N SER A 206 17.05 -22.51 -0.62
CA SER A 206 15.73 -23.17 -0.71
C SER A 206 15.28 -23.75 0.64
N THR A 207 16.19 -24.34 1.42
CA THR A 207 15.87 -24.88 2.76
C THR A 207 15.45 -23.78 3.72
N GLU A 208 16.18 -22.66 3.74
CA GLU A 208 15.86 -21.51 4.59
C GLU A 208 14.47 -20.91 4.23
N LYS A 209 14.13 -20.83 2.94
CA LYS A 209 12.79 -20.38 2.50
C LYS A 209 11.67 -21.32 2.91
N VAL A 210 11.91 -22.63 2.82
CA VAL A 210 10.94 -23.65 3.26
C VAL A 210 10.72 -23.58 4.76
N SER A 211 11.79 -23.46 5.56
CA SER A 211 11.70 -23.29 7.01
C SER A 211 10.89 -22.03 7.36
N LEU A 212 11.22 -20.89 6.74
CA LEU A 212 10.49 -19.63 6.92
C LEU A 212 9.00 -19.76 6.57
N TRP A 213 8.67 -20.47 5.49
CA TRP A 213 7.30 -20.72 5.07
C TRP A 213 6.53 -21.61 6.04
N GLN A 214 7.13 -22.72 6.51
CA GLN A 214 6.50 -23.63 7.47
C GLN A 214 6.20 -22.92 8.79
N GLU A 215 7.15 -22.14 9.29
CA GLU A 215 6.97 -21.38 10.52
C GLU A 215 5.96 -20.24 10.34
N GLY A 216 5.95 -19.58 9.17
CA GLY A 216 4.93 -18.59 8.82
C GLY A 216 3.52 -19.18 8.79
N GLN A 217 3.35 -20.36 8.18
CA GLN A 217 2.07 -21.09 8.15
C GLN A 217 1.60 -21.44 9.57
N ARG A 218 2.51 -21.93 10.42
CA ARG A 218 2.21 -22.24 11.82
C ARG A 218 1.70 -21.01 12.57
N LEU A 219 2.37 -19.87 12.39
CA LEU A 219 2.02 -18.63 13.05
C LEU A 219 0.72 -17.99 12.55
N VAL A 220 0.42 -18.08 11.25
CA VAL A 220 -0.87 -17.64 10.70
C VAL A 220 -2.02 -18.39 11.38
N VAL A 221 -1.88 -19.71 11.56
CA VAL A 221 -2.87 -20.54 12.27
C VAL A 221 -2.91 -20.20 13.77
N GLU A 222 -1.76 -20.12 14.44
CA GLU A 222 -1.67 -19.82 15.88
C GLU A 222 -2.30 -18.48 16.24
N ARG A 223 -2.18 -17.48 15.35
CA ARG A 223 -2.68 -16.12 15.57
C ARG A 223 -4.06 -15.87 14.95
N GLU A 224 -4.67 -16.89 14.37
CA GLU A 224 -5.98 -16.76 13.70
C GLU A 224 -6.01 -15.64 12.65
N VAL A 225 -4.89 -15.44 11.92
CA VAL A 225 -4.82 -14.42 10.87
C VAL A 225 -5.75 -14.85 9.73
N TRP A 226 -6.77 -14.05 9.45
CA TRP A 226 -7.69 -14.32 8.34
C TRP A 226 -6.92 -14.35 7.01
N MET A 227 -7.15 -15.37 6.19
CA MET A 227 -6.53 -15.51 4.87
C MET A 227 -7.52 -16.13 3.89
N PRO A 228 -7.62 -15.63 2.64
CA PRO A 228 -8.50 -16.23 1.64
C PRO A 228 -7.96 -17.55 1.07
N GLU A 229 -6.65 -17.76 1.17
CA GLU A 229 -5.93 -18.95 0.76
C GLU A 229 -4.70 -19.14 1.68
N PRO A 230 -4.10 -20.34 1.77
CA PRO A 230 -2.91 -20.55 2.60
C PRO A 230 -1.78 -19.55 2.31
N LEU A 231 -0.92 -19.30 3.30
CA LEU A 231 0.23 -18.41 3.12
C LEU A 231 1.10 -18.94 1.97
N LYS A 232 1.38 -18.08 1.00
CA LYS A 232 2.19 -18.44 -0.17
C LYS A 232 3.64 -18.63 0.21
N HIS A 233 4.27 -19.62 -0.43
CA HIS A 233 5.71 -19.82 -0.33
C HIS A 233 6.47 -18.55 -0.77
N PRO A 234 7.60 -18.20 -0.13
CA PRO A 234 8.29 -16.94 -0.42
C PRO A 234 8.62 -16.68 -1.89
N ASP A 235 8.98 -17.72 -2.64
CA ASP A 235 9.30 -17.60 -4.07
C ASP A 235 8.10 -17.26 -4.97
N SER A 236 6.88 -17.48 -4.48
CA SER A 236 5.62 -17.15 -5.17
C SER A 236 5.17 -15.72 -4.92
N LEU A 237 5.83 -15.02 -3.98
CA LEU A 237 5.52 -13.64 -3.62
C LEU A 237 6.52 -12.71 -4.32
N ARG A 238 6.06 -12.09 -5.40
CA ARG A 238 6.84 -11.13 -6.18
C ARG A 238 6.13 -9.80 -6.19
N ARG A 239 6.89 -8.74 -5.96
CA ARG A 239 6.38 -7.39 -6.10
C ARG A 239 6.10 -7.12 -7.58
N LEU A 240 5.03 -6.38 -7.84
CA LEU A 240 4.79 -5.82 -9.16
C LEU A 240 5.75 -4.64 -9.34
N VAL A 241 6.78 -4.85 -10.17
CA VAL A 241 7.76 -3.81 -10.48
C VAL A 241 7.03 -2.61 -11.12
N CYS A 242 7.25 -1.43 -10.54
CA CYS A 242 6.83 -0.13 -11.06
C CYS A 242 8.05 0.55 -11.69
#